data_AF-A0A947UZ37-F1
#
_entry.id   AF-A0A947UZ37-F1
#
_cell.length_a   1.000
_cell.length_b   1.000
_cell.length_c   1.000
_cell.angle_alpha   90.00
_cell.angle_beta   90.00
_cell.angle_gamma   90.00
#
_symmetry.space_group_name_H-M   'P 1'
#
loop_
_entity.id
_entity.type
_entity.pdbx_description
1 polymer ?
#
loop_
_entity_poly.entity_id
_entity_poly.type
_entity_poly.pdbx_seq_one_letter_code
_entity_poly.pdbx_strand_id
1 'polypeptide(L)'
;YDQELPVEERQPACVLTCPAHARMFGDFDDPDSAVSRTVRERGGFPLMPELNYNPTNTYLPPRSRPVIPVDTKPKGGLKESIKQFANRLVRR
;
A
#
# COMPACT_ATOMS: atom_id res chain seq x y z
N TYR A 1 0.21 28.63 -5.76
CA TYR A 1 0.88 28.24 -4.52
C TYR A 1 0.68 29.39 -3.56
N ASP A 2 -0.16 29.21 -2.56
CA ASP A 2 -0.46 30.27 -1.60
C ASP A 2 0.56 30.19 -0.44
N GLN A 3 1.32 31.25 -0.25
CA GLN A 3 2.35 31.30 0.80
C GLN A 3 1.79 31.76 2.15
N GLU A 4 0.56 32.27 2.19
CA GLU A 4 -0.10 32.71 3.42
C GLU A 4 -0.61 31.52 4.24
N LEU A 5 -0.89 30.40 3.58
CA LEU A 5 -1.28 29.16 4.26
C LEU A 5 -0.09 28.53 5.02
N PRO A 6 -0.35 27.82 6.14
CA PRO A 6 0.65 26.94 6.76
C PRO A 6 1.21 25.93 5.75
N VAL A 7 2.49 25.56 5.88
CA VAL A 7 3.20 24.70 4.88
C VAL A 7 2.46 23.38 4.65
N GLU A 8 1.94 22.78 5.71
CA GLU A 8 1.15 21.57 5.73
C GLU A 8 -0.16 21.66 4.93
N GLU A 9 -0.73 22.86 4.77
CA GLU A 9 -1.99 23.10 4.06
C GLU A 9 -1.77 23.48 2.59
N ARG A 10 -0.51 23.66 2.14
CA ARG A 10 -0.20 24.07 0.75
C ARG A 10 -0.26 22.93 -0.27
N GLN A 11 -0.68 21.74 0.14
CA GLN A 11 -0.83 20.59 -0.73
C GLN A 11 -2.23 20.55 -1.37
N PRO A 12 -2.37 19.96 -2.57
CA PRO A 12 -3.68 19.85 -3.20
C PRO A 12 -4.61 18.93 -2.39
N ALA A 13 -5.92 19.19 -2.46
CA ALA A 13 -6.93 18.46 -1.72
C ALA A 13 -6.84 16.93 -1.94
N CYS A 14 -6.51 16.46 -3.14
CA CYS A 14 -6.38 15.03 -3.44
C CYS A 14 -5.23 14.33 -2.69
N VAL A 15 -4.22 15.08 -2.25
CA VAL A 15 -3.13 14.58 -1.39
C VAL A 15 -3.55 14.64 0.07
N LEU A 16 -4.05 15.80 0.52
CA LEU A 16 -4.47 16.02 1.91
C LEU A 16 -5.57 15.05 2.37
N THR A 17 -6.52 14.75 1.48
CA THR A 17 -7.68 13.92 1.82
C THR A 17 -7.44 12.42 1.63
N CYS A 18 -6.29 12.00 1.12
CA CYS A 18 -6.07 10.58 0.80
C CYS A 18 -5.71 9.79 2.07
N PRO A 19 -6.59 8.92 2.59
CA PRO A 19 -6.31 8.19 3.83
C PRO A 19 -5.19 7.16 3.67
N ALA A 20 -4.95 6.71 2.45
CA ALA A 20 -3.91 5.74 2.12
C ALA A 20 -2.56 6.38 1.78
N HIS A 21 -2.48 7.72 1.73
CA HIS A 21 -1.31 8.47 1.26
C HIS A 21 -0.79 7.97 -0.11
N ALA A 22 -1.73 7.67 -1.02
CA ALA A 22 -1.42 7.12 -2.34
C ALA A 22 -0.89 8.18 -3.32
N ARG A 23 -1.12 9.47 -3.04
CA ARG A 23 -0.70 10.60 -3.87
C ARG A 23 0.34 11.41 -3.12
N MET A 24 1.36 11.88 -3.84
CA MET A 24 2.39 12.78 -3.34
C MET A 24 2.48 13.95 -4.29
N PHE A 25 2.73 15.15 -3.75
CA PHE A 25 2.89 16.38 -4.51
C PHE A 25 4.20 17.05 -4.09
N GLY A 26 4.91 17.62 -5.06
CA GLY A 26 6.21 18.23 -4.85
C GLY A 26 6.84 18.64 -6.18
N ASP A 27 8.07 19.12 -6.10
CA ASP A 27 8.84 19.61 -7.24
C ASP A 27 9.74 18.50 -7.81
N PHE A 28 9.66 18.25 -9.12
CA PHE A 28 10.55 17.31 -9.79
C PHE A 28 11.89 17.93 -10.22
N ASP A 29 11.99 19.26 -10.24
CA ASP A 29 13.25 19.96 -10.51
C ASP A 29 14.17 19.93 -9.26
N ASP A 30 13.61 19.70 -8.08
CA ASP A 30 14.35 19.41 -6.84
C ASP A 30 14.60 17.90 -6.71
N PRO A 31 15.85 17.41 -6.87
CA PRO A 31 16.18 15.98 -6.77
C PRO A 31 16.02 15.42 -5.35
N ASP A 32 16.00 16.29 -4.33
CA ASP A 32 15.85 15.92 -2.93
C ASP A 32 14.39 16.01 -2.47
N SER A 33 13.45 16.40 -3.34
CA SER A 33 12.04 16.42 -2.99
C SER A 33 11.49 15.01 -2.72
N ALA A 34 10.40 14.94 -1.93
CA ALA A 34 9.77 13.66 -1.60
C ALA A 34 9.29 12.90 -2.85
N VAL A 35 8.79 13.60 -3.88
CA VAL A 35 8.35 12.99 -5.13
C VAL A 35 9.52 12.48 -5.97
N SER A 36 10.59 13.28 -6.10
CA SER A 36 11.80 12.92 -6.85
C SER A 36 12.49 11.69 -6.26
N ARG A 37 12.68 11.65 -4.94
CA ARG A 37 13.24 10.47 -4.27
C ARG A 37 12.35 9.24 -4.43
N THR A 38 11.04 9.37 -4.20
CA THR A 38 10.12 8.23 -4.27
C THR A 38 10.04 7.62 -5.66
N VAL A 39 9.98 8.45 -6.72
CA VAL A 39 9.98 7.98 -8.10
C VAL A 39 11.29 7.26 -8.43
N ARG A 40 12.43 7.83 -8.04
CA ARG A 40 13.76 7.24 -8.25
C ARG A 40 13.91 5.90 -7.54
N GLU A 41 13.52 5.83 -6.27
CA GLU A 41 13.71 4.64 -5.42
C GLU A 41 12.73 3.51 -5.73
N ARG A 42 11.49 3.84 -6.12
CA ARG A 42 10.44 2.84 -6.37
C ARG A 42 10.21 2.51 -7.83
N GLY A 43 10.99 3.09 -8.75
CA GLY A 43 10.89 2.83 -10.18
C GLY A 43 9.60 3.39 -10.78
N GLY A 44 9.36 4.68 -10.61
CA GLY A 44 8.20 5.34 -11.20
C GLY A 44 8.20 5.31 -12.73
N PHE A 45 7.03 5.27 -13.34
CA PHE A 45 6.84 5.16 -14.78
C PHE A 45 5.73 6.09 -15.31
N PRO A 46 5.81 6.51 -16.58
CA PRO A 46 4.75 7.30 -17.22
C PRO A 46 3.53 6.43 -17.53
N LEU A 47 2.34 7.01 -17.43
CA LEU A 47 1.13 6.34 -17.89
C LEU A 47 0.92 6.61 -19.38
N MET A 48 0.72 5.54 -20.16
CA MET A 48 0.44 5.59 -21.60
C MET A 48 1.49 6.39 -22.42
N PRO A 49 2.78 6.00 -22.38
CA PRO A 49 3.84 6.72 -23.08
C PRO A 49 3.63 6.81 -24.60
N GLU A 50 2.86 5.89 -25.20
CA GLU A 50 2.54 5.86 -26.64
C GLU A 50 1.80 7.11 -27.14
N LEU A 51 1.17 7.88 -26.25
CA LEU A 51 0.44 9.10 -26.60
C LEU A 51 1.33 10.35 -26.73
N ASN A 52 2.60 10.29 -26.32
CA ASN A 52 3.57 11.41 -26.42
C ASN A 52 3.13 12.74 -25.78
N TYR A 53 2.21 12.72 -24.81
CA TYR A 53 1.74 13.93 -24.12
C TYR A 53 2.72 14.47 -23.07
N ASN A 54 3.75 13.70 -22.71
CA ASN A 54 4.78 14.06 -21.73
C ASN A 54 4.22 14.66 -20.43
N PRO A 55 3.25 13.99 -19.76
CA PRO A 55 2.71 14.49 -18.50
C PRO A 55 3.78 14.45 -17.40
N THR A 56 3.73 15.41 -16.48
CA THR A 56 4.62 15.45 -15.32
C THR A 56 4.27 14.39 -14.26
N ASN A 57 3.05 13.83 -14.30
CA ASN A 57 2.66 12.82 -13.33
C ASN A 57 3.42 11.50 -13.56
N THR A 58 3.74 10.81 -12.46
CA THR A 58 4.44 9.52 -12.51
C THR A 58 3.70 8.52 -11.62
N TYR A 59 3.56 7.29 -12.08
CA TYR A 59 2.91 6.21 -11.36
C TYR A 59 3.95 5.29 -10.74
N LEU A 60 3.61 4.67 -9.61
CA LEU A 60 4.49 3.73 -8.92
C LEU A 60 3.99 2.29 -9.14
N PRO A 61 4.90 1.31 -9.27
CA PRO A 61 4.50 -0.08 -9.40
C PRO A 61 3.80 -0.56 -8.11
N PRO A 62 2.95 -1.60 -8.22
CA PRO A 62 2.33 -2.24 -7.06
C PRO A 62 3.36 -2.64 -6.02
N ARG A 63 3.07 -2.41 -4.74
CA ARG A 63 3.92 -2.89 -3.65
C ARG A 63 3.85 -4.40 -3.53
N SER A 64 4.97 -5.04 -3.16
CA SER A 64 4.97 -6.45 -2.77
C SER A 64 4.00 -6.66 -1.60
N ARG A 65 3.02 -7.54 -1.77
CA ARG A 65 2.08 -7.86 -0.69
C ARG A 65 2.80 -8.73 0.34
N PRO A 66 2.80 -8.35 1.63
CA PRO A 66 3.29 -9.27 2.67
C PRO A 66 2.37 -10.48 2.74
N VAL A 67 2.95 -11.66 2.96
CA VAL A 67 2.17 -12.87 3.24
C VAL A 67 1.62 -12.72 4.66
N ILE A 68 0.32 -12.58 4.78
CA ILE A 68 -0.35 -12.55 6.08
C ILE A 68 -0.54 -14.02 6.50
N PRO A 69 0.07 -14.49 7.60
CA PRO A 69 -0.14 -15.84 8.09
C PRO A 69 -1.61 -15.96 8.52
N VAL A 70 -2.36 -16.76 7.77
CA VAL A 70 -3.74 -17.12 8.11
C VAL A 70 -3.75 -18.48 8.78
N ASP A 71 -4.50 -18.63 9.86
CA ASP A 71 -4.76 -19.93 10.46
C ASP A 71 -5.66 -20.74 9.53
N THR A 72 -5.06 -21.60 8.72
CA THR A 72 -5.77 -22.50 7.80
C THR A 72 -6.25 -23.77 8.48
N LYS A 73 -5.94 -23.98 9.77
CA LYS A 73 -6.39 -25.18 10.46
C LYS A 73 -7.92 -25.14 10.55
N PRO A 74 -8.61 -26.20 10.10
CA PRO A 74 -10.03 -26.31 10.39
C PRO A 74 -10.17 -26.30 11.90
N LYS A 75 -10.85 -25.29 12.46
CA LYS A 75 -11.24 -25.29 13.86
C LYS A 75 -12.23 -26.45 14.02
N GLY A 76 -11.72 -27.62 14.43
CA GLY A 76 -12.56 -28.76 14.76
C GLY A 76 -13.62 -28.32 15.75
N GLY A 77 -14.89 -28.61 15.44
CA GLY A 77 -15.96 -28.31 16.37
C GLY A 77 -15.75 -29.03 17.70
N LEU A 78 -16.36 -28.53 18.78
CA LEU A 78 -16.29 -29.14 20.11
C LEU A 78 -16.57 -30.65 20.08
N LYS A 79 -17.49 -31.09 19.22
CA LYS A 79 -17.84 -32.50 18.98
C LYS A 79 -16.68 -33.33 18.41
N GLU A 80 -15.89 -32.77 17.51
CA GLU A 80 -14.73 -33.44 16.89
C GLU A 80 -13.62 -33.66 17.93
N SER A 81 -13.40 -32.65 18.78
CA SER A 81 -12.44 -32.70 19.88
C SER A 81 -12.83 -33.76 20.93
N ILE A 82 -14.12 -33.83 21.28
CA ILE A 82 -14.67 -34.84 22.20
C ILE A 82 -14.58 -36.25 21.57
N LYS A 83 -14.90 -36.41 20.28
CA LYS A 83 -14.76 -37.69 19.57
C LYS A 83 -13.32 -38.18 19.54
N GLN A 84 -12.35 -37.30 19.27
CA GLN A 84 -10.93 -37.66 19.28
C GLN A 84 -10.45 -38.07 20.67
N PHE A 85 -10.93 -37.41 21.73
CA PHE A 85 -10.63 -37.79 23.10
C PHE A 85 -11.21 -39.17 23.45
N ALA A 86 -12.49 -39.41 23.15
CA ALA A 86 -13.14 -40.70 23.38
C ALA A 86 -12.43 -41.84 22.61
N ASN A 87 -12.09 -41.62 21.33
CA ASN A 87 -11.34 -42.60 20.53
C ASN A 87 -9.95 -42.90 21.08
N ARG A 88 -9.28 -41.92 21.71
CA ARG A 88 -7.98 -42.12 22.36
C ARG A 88 -8.08 -42.95 23.64
N LEU A 89 -9.21 -42.86 24.35
CA LEU A 89 -9.46 -43.57 25.60
C LEU A 89 -9.86 -45.05 25.37
N VAL A 90 -10.55 -45.33 24.27
CA VAL A 90 -10.94 -46.69 23.85
C VAL A 90 -9.79 -47.48 23.21
N ARG A 91 -8.78 -46.80 22.66
CA ARG A 91 -7.59 -47.41 22.04
C ARG A 91 -6.43 -47.68 23.02
N ARG A 92 -6.62 -47.44 24.32
CA ARG A 92 -5.66 -47.73 25.38
C ARG A 92 -6.06 -48.98 26.12
#